data_AF-A0A7Y6CUI2-F1
#
_entry.id   AF-A0A7Y6CUI2-F1
#
_cell.length_a   1.000
_cell.length_b   1.000
_cell.length_c   1.000
_cell.angle_alpha   90.00
_cell.angle_beta   90.00
_cell.angle_gamma   90.00
#
_symmetry.space_group_name_H-M   'P 1'
#
loop_
_entity.id
_entity.type
_entity.pdbx_description
1 polymer ?
#
loop_
_entity_poly.entity_id
_entity_poly.type
_entity_poly.pdbx_seq_one_letter_code
_entity_poly.pdbx_strand_id
1 'polypeptide(L)'
;KLGDTARELLSGLLSLTPALLALRGGELAAYHGAEHVSIGTYEHGEKRAKEHERCGSHLIGPLLAASAAGNVLASRAPAHLRGPARTASSIGAVGVAVEVFAWMTKHPRHPLAKALAKPGHELQHRIATAEPTPEQLEVAEAALAACLELENRGD
;
A
#
# COMPACT_ATOMS: atom_id res chain seq x y z
N LYS A 1 34.28 -5.99 -5.12
CA LYS A 1 33.41 -5.23 -6.05
C LYS A 1 32.00 -5.80 -5.91
N LEU A 2 30.98 -4.98 -5.64
CA LEU A 2 29.60 -5.46 -5.60
C LEU A 2 29.18 -5.89 -7.02
N GLY A 3 28.44 -6.99 -7.16
CA GLY A 3 27.85 -7.39 -8.44
C GLY A 3 26.71 -6.44 -8.86
N ASP A 4 26.37 -6.41 -10.14
CA ASP A 4 25.40 -5.46 -10.70
C ASP A 4 24.03 -5.55 -10.02
N THR A 5 23.53 -6.75 -9.75
CA THR A 5 22.29 -6.98 -9.00
C THR A 5 22.35 -6.43 -7.58
N ALA A 6 23.49 -6.57 -6.90
CA ALA A 6 23.66 -6.05 -5.54
C ALA A 6 23.69 -4.51 -5.54
N ARG A 7 24.26 -3.90 -6.59
CA ARG A 7 24.24 -2.45 -6.77
C ARG A 7 22.84 -1.93 -7.06
N GLU A 8 22.08 -2.60 -7.93
CA GLU A 8 20.68 -2.24 -8.23
C GLU A 8 19.79 -2.35 -6.97
N LEU A 9 19.90 -3.44 -6.22
CA LEU A 9 19.16 -3.62 -4.96
C LEU A 9 19.52 -2.53 -3.95
N LEU A 10 20.80 -2.22 -3.79
CA LEU A 10 21.26 -1.18 -2.87
C LEU A 10 20.72 0.20 -3.28
N SER A 11 20.81 0.55 -4.57
CA SER A 11 20.25 1.80 -5.10
C SER A 11 18.74 1.89 -4.88
N GLY A 12 18.02 0.78 -5.09
CA GLY A 12 16.59 0.70 -4.81
C GLY A 12 16.26 0.93 -3.34
N LEU A 13 16.98 0.27 -2.42
CA LEU A 13 16.79 0.46 -0.98
C LEU A 13 17.12 1.89 -0.55
N LEU A 14 18.22 2.45 -1.06
CA LEU A 14 18.60 3.84 -0.77
C LEU A 14 17.54 4.83 -1.26
N SER A 15 16.91 4.58 -2.42
CA SER A 15 15.86 5.45 -2.95
C SER A 15 14.61 5.54 -2.06
N LEU A 16 14.36 4.53 -1.21
CA LEU A 16 13.23 4.51 -0.26
C LEU A 16 13.54 5.25 1.05
N THR A 17 14.81 5.59 1.30
CA THR A 17 15.26 6.19 2.57
C THR A 17 14.48 7.44 2.97
N PRO A 18 14.25 8.44 2.08
CA PRO A 18 13.52 9.65 2.48
C PRO A 18 12.09 9.34 2.93
N ALA A 19 11.40 8.44 2.22
CA ALA A 19 10.04 8.05 2.56
C ALA A 19 9.99 7.30 3.90
N LEU A 20 10.94 6.37 4.13
CA LEU A 20 11.04 5.64 5.38
C LEU A 20 11.33 6.57 6.57
N LEU A 21 12.19 7.58 6.39
CA LEU A 21 12.48 8.56 7.43
C LEU A 21 11.29 9.45 7.75
N ALA A 22 10.53 9.88 6.73
CA ALA A 22 9.33 10.70 6.93
C ALA A 22 8.21 9.95 7.67
N LEU A 23 8.08 8.64 7.43
CA LEU A 23 7.04 7.81 8.04
C LEU A 23 7.42 7.26 9.42
N ARG A 24 8.71 7.07 9.70
CA ARG A 24 9.16 6.40 10.93
C ARG A 24 8.82 7.22 12.19
N GLY A 25 7.70 6.89 12.83
CA GLY A 25 7.27 7.48 14.10
C GLY A 25 6.95 8.98 14.00
N GLY A 26 6.68 9.49 12.80
CA GLY A 26 6.34 10.89 12.57
C GLY A 26 4.84 11.17 12.76
N GLU A 27 4.49 12.46 12.88
CA GLU A 27 3.09 12.91 12.93
C GLU A 27 2.27 12.43 11.73
N LEU A 28 2.90 12.32 10.54
CA LEU A 28 2.26 11.76 9.34
C LEU A 28 1.72 10.33 9.56
N ALA A 29 2.52 9.45 10.18
CA ALA A 29 2.08 8.09 10.44
C ALA A 29 1.00 8.03 11.53
N ALA A 30 1.03 8.97 12.49
CA ALA A 30 0.01 9.06 13.53
C ALA A 30 -1.32 9.58 12.98
N TYR A 31 -1.32 10.62 12.14
CA TYR A 31 -2.53 11.08 11.44
C TYR A 31 -3.09 10.04 10.47
N HIS A 32 -2.24 9.28 9.77
CA HIS A 32 -2.68 8.15 8.96
C HIS A 32 -3.29 7.03 9.82
N GLY A 33 -2.71 6.76 10.99
CA GLY A 33 -3.30 5.85 11.98
C GLY A 33 -4.65 6.35 12.49
N ALA A 34 -4.82 7.66 12.70
CA ALA A 34 -6.08 8.28 13.11
C ALA A 34 -7.18 8.07 12.07
N GLU A 35 -6.87 8.25 10.79
CA GLU A 35 -7.80 7.98 9.67
C GLU A 35 -8.18 6.50 9.58
N HIS A 36 -7.21 5.59 9.71
CA HIS A 36 -7.51 4.15 9.77
C HIS A 36 -8.44 3.78 10.93
N VAL A 37 -8.22 4.36 12.12
CA VAL A 37 -9.07 4.11 13.30
C VAL A 37 -10.46 4.70 13.09
N SER A 38 -10.57 5.94 12.60
CA SER A 38 -11.87 6.61 12.44
C SER A 38 -12.73 5.93 11.37
N ILE A 39 -12.17 5.69 10.17
CA ILE A 39 -12.87 5.00 9.09
C ILE A 39 -13.18 3.55 9.47
N GLY A 40 -12.18 2.82 10.00
CA GLY A 40 -12.39 1.44 10.42
C GLY A 40 -13.50 1.31 11.46
N THR A 41 -13.55 2.24 12.43
CA THR A 41 -14.60 2.28 13.46
C THR A 41 -15.96 2.57 12.87
N TYR A 42 -16.05 3.52 11.94
CA TYR A 42 -17.28 3.85 11.22
C TYR A 42 -17.81 2.65 10.41
N GLU A 43 -16.94 1.99 9.63
CA GLU A 43 -17.32 0.87 8.76
C GLU A 43 -17.81 -0.38 9.53
N HIS A 44 -17.28 -0.60 10.74
CA HIS A 44 -17.57 -1.81 11.52
C HIS A 44 -18.54 -1.58 12.69
N GLY A 45 -18.81 -0.32 13.06
CA GLY A 45 -19.65 0.03 14.21
C GLY A 45 -19.02 -0.27 15.58
N GLU A 46 -17.73 -0.58 15.63
CA GLU A 46 -16.96 -0.87 16.85
C GLU A 46 -15.56 -0.28 16.74
N LYS A 47 -14.91 0.05 17.86
CA LYS A 47 -13.56 0.62 17.84
C LYS A 47 -12.56 -0.33 17.16
N ARG A 48 -11.88 0.15 16.11
CA ARG A 48 -10.85 -0.61 15.38
C ARG A 48 -9.43 -0.15 15.70
N ALA A 49 -8.48 -1.04 15.42
CA ALA A 49 -7.05 -0.75 15.49
C ALA A 49 -6.61 0.07 14.26
N LYS A 50 -5.39 0.61 14.32
CA LYS A 50 -4.79 1.41 13.23
C LYS A 50 -4.47 0.61 11.96
N GLU A 51 -4.49 -0.73 11.99
CA GLU A 51 -4.31 -1.53 10.77
C GLU A 51 -5.65 -1.72 10.05
N HIS A 52 -5.76 -1.16 8.84
CA HIS A 52 -6.99 -1.15 8.06
C HIS A 52 -6.89 -2.06 6.83
N GLU A 53 -7.86 -2.96 6.71
CA GLU A 53 -8.01 -3.94 5.62
C GLU A 53 -8.20 -3.35 4.21
N ARG A 54 -8.62 -2.08 4.10
CA ARG A 54 -8.84 -1.38 2.83
C ARG A 54 -7.76 -0.34 2.49
N CYS A 55 -6.69 -0.28 3.29
CA CYS A 55 -5.58 0.63 3.03
C CYS A 55 -4.85 0.29 1.72
N GLY A 56 -4.48 1.33 0.95
CA GLY A 56 -3.73 1.19 -0.30
C GLY A 56 -2.36 0.53 -0.16
N SER A 57 -1.78 0.46 1.05
CA SER A 57 -0.55 -0.29 1.32
C SER A 57 -0.64 -1.77 0.91
N HIS A 58 -1.84 -2.35 0.88
CA HIS A 58 -2.06 -3.72 0.39
C HIS A 58 -1.78 -3.89 -1.11
N LEU A 59 -1.60 -2.81 -1.88
CA LEU A 59 -1.12 -2.87 -3.27
C LEU A 59 0.33 -3.37 -3.39
N ILE A 60 1.14 -3.22 -2.34
CA ILE A 60 2.58 -3.56 -2.38
C ILE A 60 2.79 -5.05 -2.68
N GLY A 61 2.02 -5.94 -2.05
CA GLY A 61 2.14 -7.39 -2.29
C GLY A 61 1.86 -7.77 -3.76
N PRO A 62 0.67 -7.43 -4.30
CA PRO A 62 0.35 -7.61 -5.71
C PRO A 62 1.35 -6.95 -6.67
N LEU A 63 1.82 -5.74 -6.37
CA LEU A 63 2.78 -5.03 -7.22
C LEU A 63 4.14 -5.74 -7.27
N LEU A 64 4.65 -6.21 -6.13
CA LEU A 64 5.89 -6.98 -6.08
C LEU A 64 5.77 -8.30 -6.86
N ALA A 65 4.65 -9.01 -6.68
CA ALA A 65 4.40 -10.26 -7.39
C ALA A 65 4.29 -10.04 -8.91
N ALA A 66 3.49 -9.06 -9.34
CA ALA A 66 3.31 -8.72 -10.74
C ALA A 66 4.59 -8.22 -11.40
N SER A 67 5.37 -7.39 -10.69
CA SER A 67 6.67 -6.89 -11.19
C SER A 67 7.68 -8.01 -11.32
N ALA A 68 7.75 -8.95 -10.37
CA ALA A 68 8.65 -10.10 -10.45
C ALA A 68 8.29 -11.01 -11.65
N ALA A 69 7.01 -11.37 -11.78
CA ALA A 69 6.52 -12.16 -12.90
C ALA A 69 6.78 -11.46 -14.25
N GLY A 70 6.48 -10.16 -14.30
CA GLY A 70 6.70 -9.32 -15.46
C GLY A 70 8.17 -9.23 -15.89
N ASN A 71 9.09 -9.06 -14.94
CA ASN A 71 10.54 -9.08 -15.22
C ASN A 71 11.02 -10.43 -15.74
N VAL A 72 10.50 -11.55 -15.22
CA VAL A 72 10.81 -12.89 -15.75
C VAL A 72 10.34 -13.01 -17.20
N LEU A 73 9.13 -12.54 -17.51
CA LEU A 73 8.60 -12.56 -18.89
C LEU A 73 9.42 -11.66 -19.82
N ALA A 74 9.72 -10.43 -19.41
CA ALA A 74 10.52 -9.48 -20.17
C ALA A 74 11.96 -9.98 -20.42
N SER A 75 12.52 -10.78 -19.51
CA SER A 75 13.85 -11.37 -19.67
C SER A 75 13.93 -12.38 -20.83
N ARG A 76 12.79 -12.99 -21.20
CA ARG A 76 12.69 -13.92 -22.33
C ARG A 76 12.50 -13.24 -23.68
N ALA A 77 12.31 -11.92 -23.72
CA ALA A 77 12.20 -11.20 -24.98
C ALA A 77 13.54 -11.19 -25.76
N PRO A 78 13.50 -11.05 -27.09
CA PRO A 78 14.69 -10.81 -27.91
C PRO A 78 15.50 -9.63 -27.38
N ALA A 79 16.83 -9.69 -27.47
CA ALA A 79 17.72 -8.72 -26.81
C ALA A 79 17.38 -7.25 -27.14
N HIS A 80 17.02 -6.96 -28.38
CA HIS A 80 16.64 -5.62 -28.84
C HIS A 80 15.27 -5.13 -28.30
N LEU A 81 14.40 -6.04 -27.84
CA LEU A 81 13.08 -5.72 -27.28
C LEU A 81 13.03 -5.78 -25.75
N ARG A 82 14.10 -6.24 -25.07
CA ARG A 82 14.09 -6.40 -23.60
C ARG A 82 13.84 -5.10 -22.85
N GLY A 83 14.41 -3.99 -23.31
CA GLY A 83 14.18 -2.66 -22.72
C GLY A 83 12.70 -2.27 -22.78
N PRO A 84 12.10 -2.16 -23.99
CA PRO A 84 10.66 -1.92 -24.15
C PRO A 84 9.77 -2.91 -23.41
N ALA A 85 10.12 -4.21 -23.42
CA ALA A 85 9.36 -5.24 -22.72
C ALA A 85 9.36 -5.04 -21.20
N ARG A 86 10.48 -4.62 -20.60
CA ARG A 86 10.55 -4.28 -19.18
C ARG A 86 9.69 -3.05 -18.87
N THR A 87 9.77 -2.00 -19.67
CA THR A 87 8.95 -0.79 -19.48
C THR A 87 7.46 -1.10 -19.56
N ALA A 88 7.03 -1.82 -20.61
CA ALA A 88 5.64 -2.24 -20.77
C ALA A 88 5.19 -3.13 -19.61
N SER A 89 6.06 -4.05 -19.17
CA SER A 89 5.80 -4.91 -18.02
C SER A 89 5.63 -4.13 -16.72
N SER A 90 6.40 -3.07 -16.47
CA SER A 90 6.28 -2.27 -15.25
C SER A 90 4.94 -1.53 -15.21
N ILE A 91 4.51 -0.97 -16.34
CA ILE A 91 3.19 -0.31 -16.44
C ILE A 91 2.07 -1.35 -16.24
N GLY A 92 2.18 -2.51 -16.91
CA GLY A 92 1.23 -3.61 -16.77
C GLY A 92 1.14 -4.14 -15.33
N ALA A 93 2.26 -4.21 -14.61
CA ALA A 93 2.29 -4.66 -13.23
C ALA A 93 1.49 -3.75 -12.29
N VAL A 94 1.48 -2.43 -12.53
CA VAL A 94 0.63 -1.49 -11.76
C VAL A 94 -0.86 -1.79 -12.00
N GLY A 95 -1.26 -1.97 -13.26
CA GLY A 95 -2.64 -2.32 -13.60
C GLY A 95 -3.09 -3.63 -12.95
N VAL A 96 -2.27 -4.68 -13.05
CA VAL A 96 -2.53 -5.97 -12.40
C VAL A 96 -2.62 -5.80 -10.88
N ALA A 97 -1.74 -5.01 -10.26
CA ALA A 97 -1.75 -4.80 -8.82
C ALA A 97 -3.07 -4.14 -8.34
N VAL A 98 -3.57 -3.14 -9.08
CA VAL A 98 -4.84 -2.47 -8.77
C VAL A 98 -6.01 -3.43 -8.86
N GLU A 99 -6.10 -4.22 -9.94
CA GLU A 99 -7.19 -5.20 -10.11
C GLU A 99 -7.16 -6.30 -9.05
N VAL A 100 -5.96 -6.81 -8.72
CA VAL A 100 -5.80 -7.81 -7.67
C VAL A 100 -6.16 -7.23 -6.31
N PHE A 101 -5.79 -5.98 -6.02
CA PHE A 101 -6.19 -5.30 -4.79
C PHE A 101 -7.71 -5.11 -4.71
N ALA A 102 -8.35 -4.66 -5.79
CA ALA A 102 -9.82 -4.56 -5.86
C ALA A 102 -10.51 -5.92 -5.70
N TRP A 103 -9.91 -7.00 -6.19
CA TRP A 103 -10.39 -8.35 -5.94
C TRP A 103 -10.19 -8.78 -4.48
N MET A 104 -9.06 -8.45 -3.86
CA MET A 104 -8.74 -8.76 -2.47
C MET A 104 -9.74 -8.13 -1.50
N THR A 105 -10.13 -6.87 -1.70
CA THR A 105 -11.13 -6.18 -0.86
C THR A 105 -12.52 -6.80 -0.98
N LYS A 106 -12.87 -7.37 -2.14
CA LYS A 106 -14.11 -8.15 -2.34
C LYS A 106 -14.04 -9.57 -1.76
N HIS A 107 -12.84 -10.11 -1.52
CA HIS A 107 -12.62 -11.49 -1.04
C HIS A 107 -11.70 -11.57 0.19
N PRO A 108 -11.96 -10.82 1.28
CA PRO A 108 -11.03 -10.68 2.41
C PRO A 108 -10.75 -12.00 3.15
N ARG A 109 -11.65 -12.98 3.04
CA ARG A 109 -11.50 -14.30 3.67
C ARG A 109 -10.66 -15.29 2.85
N HIS A 110 -10.39 -15.01 1.57
CA HIS A 110 -9.67 -15.92 0.70
C HIS A 110 -8.18 -16.03 1.11
N PRO A 111 -7.59 -17.24 1.20
CA PRO A 111 -6.22 -17.42 1.71
C PRO A 111 -5.17 -16.69 0.87
N LEU A 112 -5.34 -16.66 -0.45
CA LEU A 112 -4.45 -15.89 -1.33
C LEU A 112 -4.56 -14.38 -1.10
N ALA A 113 -5.76 -13.86 -0.87
CA ALA A 113 -5.96 -12.44 -0.57
C ALA A 113 -5.26 -12.06 0.73
N LYS A 114 -5.41 -12.89 1.77
CA LYS A 114 -4.68 -12.73 3.04
C LYS A 114 -3.17 -12.78 2.84
N ALA A 115 -2.66 -13.72 2.05
CA ALA A 115 -1.23 -13.84 1.78
C ALA A 115 -0.67 -12.60 1.07
N LEU A 116 -1.37 -12.12 0.04
CA LEU A 116 -0.98 -10.91 -0.72
C LEU A 116 -1.12 -9.62 0.09
N ALA A 117 -2.02 -9.57 1.07
CA ALA A 117 -2.19 -8.42 1.96
C ALA A 117 -1.05 -8.29 2.99
N LYS A 118 -0.36 -9.39 3.35
CA LYS A 118 0.66 -9.42 4.41
C LYS A 118 1.74 -8.34 4.29
N PRO A 119 2.37 -8.11 3.13
CA PRO A 119 3.39 -7.06 3.02
C PRO A 119 2.84 -5.67 3.33
N GLY A 120 1.62 -5.37 2.87
CA GLY A 120 0.94 -4.11 3.17
C GLY A 120 0.56 -3.98 4.64
N HIS A 121 0.07 -5.07 5.25
CA HIS A 121 -0.25 -5.10 6.68
C HIS A 121 0.99 -4.83 7.55
N GLU A 122 2.11 -5.47 7.22
CA GLU A 122 3.38 -5.27 7.93
C GLU A 122 3.90 -3.84 7.77
N LEU A 123 3.73 -3.26 6.57
CA LEU A 123 4.07 -1.87 6.33
C LEU A 123 3.26 -0.93 7.22
N GLN A 124 1.94 -1.13 7.32
CA GLN A 124 1.08 -0.38 8.23
C GLN A 124 1.56 -0.53 9.66
N HIS A 125 1.69 -1.76 10.13
CA HIS A 125 1.99 -2.10 11.52
C HIS A 125 3.30 -1.47 12.04
N ARG A 126 4.35 -1.44 11.19
CA ARG A 126 5.68 -1.01 11.62
C ARG A 126 6.13 0.37 11.17
N ILE A 127 5.55 0.92 10.08
CA ILE A 127 6.14 2.09 9.41
C ILE A 127 5.07 3.11 9.03
N ALA A 128 4.07 2.71 8.27
CA ALA A 128 3.13 3.64 7.65
C ALA A 128 2.04 4.14 8.60
N THR A 129 1.86 3.51 9.78
CA THR A 129 0.92 3.97 10.81
C THR A 129 1.58 4.00 12.18
N ALA A 130 1.14 4.93 13.03
CA ALA A 130 1.48 5.01 14.44
C ALA A 130 0.18 5.14 15.27
N GLU A 131 0.26 4.90 16.58
CA GLU A 131 -0.91 5.13 17.44
C GLU A 131 -1.21 6.63 17.49
N PRO A 132 -2.46 7.04 17.18
CA PRO A 132 -2.83 8.45 17.17
C PRO A 132 -3.08 8.99 18.58
N THR A 133 -2.87 10.29 18.76
CA THR A 133 -3.34 10.98 19.98
C THR A 133 -4.85 11.21 19.93
N PRO A 134 -5.51 11.47 21.08
CA PRO A 134 -6.92 11.82 21.12
C PRO A 134 -7.27 13.02 20.22
N GLU A 135 -6.41 14.03 20.18
CA GLU A 135 -6.62 15.23 19.35
C GLU A 135 -6.55 14.89 17.86
N GLN A 136 -5.64 13.98 17.46
CA GLN A 136 -5.55 13.52 16.07
C GLN A 136 -6.77 12.69 15.67
N LEU A 137 -7.31 11.88 16.59
CA LEU A 137 -8.57 11.15 16.37
C LEU A 137 -9.74 12.11 16.19
N GLU A 138 -9.85 13.16 17.02
CA GLU A 138 -10.89 14.18 16.88
C GLU A 138 -10.84 14.84 15.49
N VAL A 139 -9.64 15.17 15.00
CA VAL A 139 -9.45 15.71 13.64
C VAL A 139 -9.90 14.70 12.58
N ALA A 140 -9.53 13.43 12.72
CA ALA A 140 -9.88 12.38 11.76
C ALA A 140 -11.40 12.09 11.74
N GLU A 141 -12.06 12.12 12.88
CA GLU A 141 -13.51 11.97 13.02
C GLU A 141 -14.25 13.17 12.43
N ALA A 142 -13.78 14.40 12.69
CA ALA A 142 -14.35 15.60 12.10
C ALA A 142 -14.21 15.61 10.57
N ALA A 143 -13.05 15.19 10.05
CA ALA A 143 -12.82 15.06 8.61
C ALA A 143 -13.76 14.01 7.98
N LEU A 144 -13.93 12.86 8.63
CA LEU A 144 -14.85 11.81 8.17
C LEU A 144 -16.30 12.30 8.16
N ALA A 145 -16.74 12.98 9.22
CA ALA A 145 -18.09 13.54 9.31
C ALA A 145 -18.37 14.53 8.16
N ALA A 146 -17.40 15.39 7.83
CA ALA A 146 -17.53 16.32 6.71
C ALA A 146 -17.64 15.60 5.35
N CYS A 147 -16.87 14.51 5.14
CA CYS A 147 -16.99 13.69 3.93
C CYS A 147 -18.39 13.05 3.81
N LEU A 148 -18.90 12.48 4.89
CA LEU A 148 -20.24 11.85 4.91
C LEU A 148 -21.36 12.87 4.71
N GLU A 149 -21.22 14.09 5.25
CA GLU A 149 -22.18 15.16 5.00
C GLU A 149 -22.25 15.54 3.52
N LEU A 150 -21.09 15.60 2.83
CA LEU A 150 -21.04 15.87 1.40
C LEU A 150 -21.64 14.74 0.56
N GLU A 151 -21.38 13.48 0.92
CA GLU A 151 -21.96 12.31 0.25
C GLU A 151 -23.49 12.34 0.34
N ASN A 152 -24.04 12.56 1.53
CA ASN A 152 -25.49 12.63 1.75
C ASN A 152 -26.19 13.81 1.04
N ARG A 153 -25.45 14.86 0.68
CA ARG A 153 -25.98 16.03 -0.07
C ARG A 153 -25.83 15.88 -1.59
N GLY A 154 -24.95 14.99 -2.04
CA GLY A 154 -24.64 14.74 -3.45
C GLY A 154 -25.52 13.67 -4.10
N ASP A 155 -26.20 12.87 -3.28
CA ASP A 155 -27.31 11.98 -3.66
C ASP A 155 -28.66 12.73 -3.69
#